data_AF-A0A504U9T8-F1
#
_entry.id   AF-A0A504U9T8-F1
#
_cell.length_a   1.000
_cell.length_b   1.000
_cell.length_c   1.000
_cell.angle_alpha   90.00
_cell.angle_beta   90.00
_cell.angle_gamma   90.00
#
_symmetry.space_group_name_H-M   'P 1'
#
loop_
_entity.id
_entity.type
_entity.pdbx_description
1 polymer ?
#
loop_
_entity_poly.entity_id
_entity_poly.type
_entity_poly.pdbx_seq_one_letter_code
_entity_poly.pdbx_strand_id
1 'polypeptide(L)'
;MTMPTKEQQTELEAAAFRRLVSHLRNRADVQNIDLMNLAGFCRNCLSNWYLEAAKQQGLDLTKDESREIVYGMPYDDWKAKHQREASTEQQQAFQKNRPQE
;
A
#
# COMPACT_ATOMS: atom_id res chain seq x y z
N MET A 1 31.98 8.16 3.83
CA MET A 1 30.57 8.20 4.27
C MET A 1 30.36 7.00 5.18
N THR A 2 29.92 7.21 6.41
CA THR A 2 29.65 6.12 7.36
C THR A 2 28.28 5.53 7.04
N MET A 3 28.24 4.22 6.77
CA MET A 3 27.00 3.47 6.63
C MET A 3 26.26 3.45 7.98
N PRO A 4 24.90 3.45 7.98
CA PRO A 4 24.12 3.40 9.21
C PRO A 4 24.33 2.07 9.96
N THR A 5 24.16 2.10 11.29
CA THR A 5 24.01 0.86 12.06
C THR A 5 22.71 0.15 11.67
N LYS A 6 22.56 -1.13 12.01
CA LYS A 6 21.33 -1.89 11.72
C LYS A 6 20.08 -1.22 12.31
N GLU A 7 20.16 -0.71 13.54
CA GLU A 7 19.05 0.00 14.18
C GLU A 7 18.71 1.31 13.46
N GLN A 8 19.73 2.10 13.11
CA GLN A 8 19.54 3.32 12.32
C GLN A 8 18.92 3.00 10.95
N GLN A 9 19.35 1.92 10.31
CA GLN A 9 18.78 1.48 9.03
C GLN A 9 17.29 1.15 9.17
N THR A 10 16.89 0.38 10.19
CA THR A 10 15.48 0.04 10.45
C THR A 10 14.62 1.29 10.67
N GLU A 11 15.12 2.26 11.45
CA GLU A 11 14.39 3.52 11.67
C GLU A 11 14.26 4.37 10.41
N LEU A 12 15.29 4.40 9.56
CA LEU A 12 15.26 5.10 8.28
C LEU A 12 14.28 4.45 7.29
N GLU A 13 14.28 3.12 7.21
CA GLU A 13 13.35 2.35 6.38
C GLU A 13 11.90 2.57 6.84
N ALA A 14 11.64 2.50 8.14
CA ALA A 14 10.32 2.76 8.72
C ALA A 14 9.87 4.22 8.47
N ALA A 15 10.78 5.20 8.59
CA ALA A 15 10.49 6.60 8.29
C ALA A 15 10.16 6.83 6.81
N ALA A 16 10.90 6.22 5.89
CA ALA A 16 10.63 6.27 4.47
C ALA A 16 9.28 5.62 4.11
N PHE A 17 8.96 4.48 4.71
CA PHE A 17 7.67 3.82 4.52
C PHE A 17 6.51 4.69 5.03
N ARG A 18 6.61 5.26 6.23
CA ARG A 18 5.61 6.21 6.77
C ARG A 18 5.43 7.41 5.84
N ARG A 19 6.52 7.92 5.25
CA ARG A 19 6.47 9.03 4.28
C ARG A 19 5.75 8.64 2.99
N LEU A 20 6.00 7.45 2.45
CA LEU A 20 5.31 6.92 1.27
C LEU A 20 3.80 6.77 1.55
N VAL A 21 3.43 6.15 2.66
CA VAL A 21 2.03 5.98 3.07
C VAL A 21 1.34 7.35 3.18
N SER A 22 1.96 8.30 3.86
CA SER A 22 1.45 9.68 3.94
C SER A 22 1.31 10.34 2.56
N HIS A 23 2.29 10.17 1.67
CA HIS A 23 2.23 10.70 0.31
C HIS A 23 1.04 10.13 -0.47
N LEU A 24 0.81 8.81 -0.40
CA LEU A 24 -0.28 8.14 -1.10
C LEU A 24 -1.66 8.49 -0.56
N ARG A 25 -1.78 8.85 0.74
CA ARG A 25 -3.02 9.39 1.33
C ARG A 25 -3.34 10.78 0.79
N ASN A 26 -2.33 11.63 0.65
CA ASN A 26 -2.48 12.98 0.09
C ASN A 26 -2.70 12.96 -1.44
N ARG A 27 -2.38 11.86 -2.10
CA ARG A 27 -2.61 11.62 -3.53
C ARG A 27 -3.76 10.66 -3.78
N ALA A 28 -4.92 10.96 -3.18
CA ALA A 28 -6.15 10.17 -3.36
C ALA A 28 -6.64 10.14 -4.82
N ASP A 29 -6.20 11.09 -5.65
CA ASP A 29 -6.41 11.10 -7.10
C ASP A 29 -5.75 9.91 -7.81
N VAL A 30 -4.63 9.40 -7.27
CA VAL A 30 -3.92 8.24 -7.82
C VAL A 30 -4.67 6.97 -7.45
N GLN A 31 -5.37 6.37 -8.40
CA GLN A 31 -6.15 5.15 -8.15
C GLN A 31 -5.24 3.93 -8.01
N ASN A 32 -5.67 2.94 -7.22
CA ASN A 32 -4.92 1.70 -7.07
C ASN A 32 -4.77 0.96 -8.40
N ILE A 33 -5.77 1.00 -9.29
CA ILE A 33 -5.68 0.32 -10.59
C ILE A 33 -4.59 0.93 -11.48
N ASP A 34 -4.39 2.25 -11.42
CA ASP A 34 -3.31 2.90 -12.17
C ASP A 34 -1.94 2.50 -11.65
N LEU A 35 -1.79 2.45 -10.31
CA LEU A 35 -0.56 1.95 -9.67
C LEU A 35 -0.28 0.49 -10.01
N MET A 36 -1.31 -0.37 -9.99
CA MET A 36 -1.17 -1.77 -10.40
C MET A 36 -0.74 -1.88 -11.87
N ASN A 37 -1.36 -1.11 -12.76
CA ASN A 37 -1.09 -1.16 -14.19
C ASN A 37 0.33 -0.66 -14.53
N LEU A 38 0.83 0.33 -13.80
CA LEU A 38 2.13 0.96 -14.04
C LEU A 38 3.27 0.25 -13.33
N ALA A 39 3.09 -0.08 -12.05
CA ALA A 39 4.17 -0.43 -11.13
C ALA A 39 4.00 -1.82 -10.49
N GLY A 40 2.91 -2.53 -10.76
CA GLY A 40 2.67 -3.88 -10.20
C GLY A 40 2.36 -3.91 -8.71
N PHE A 41 2.20 -2.76 -8.04
CA PHE A 41 1.77 -2.69 -6.65
C PHE A 41 0.84 -1.50 -6.41
N CYS A 42 0.07 -1.54 -5.33
CA CYS A 42 -0.77 -0.42 -4.90
C CYS A 42 -0.89 -0.38 -3.37
N ARG A 43 -1.77 0.48 -2.84
CA ARG A 43 -2.01 0.60 -1.38
C ARG A 43 -2.45 -0.72 -0.76
N ASN A 44 -3.23 -1.53 -1.48
CA ASN A 44 -3.64 -2.86 -1.00
C ASN A 44 -2.45 -3.83 -0.88
N CYS A 45 -1.47 -3.75 -1.78
CA CYS A 45 -0.24 -4.54 -1.69
C CYS A 45 0.56 -4.13 -0.45
N LEU A 46 0.72 -2.82 -0.20
CA LEU A 46 1.37 -2.32 1.01
C LEU A 46 0.66 -2.81 2.28
N SER A 47 -0.68 -2.88 2.26
CA SER A 47 -1.48 -3.38 3.39
C SER A 47 -1.28 -4.88 3.61
N ASN A 48 -1.14 -5.65 2.54
CA ASN A 48 -0.87 -7.10 2.61
C ASN A 48 0.56 -7.36 3.11
N TRP A 49 1.57 -6.64 2.61
CA TRP A 49 2.95 -6.79 3.08
C TRP A 49 3.09 -6.44 4.56
N TYR A 50 2.39 -5.39 5.02
CA TYR A 50 2.34 -5.05 6.44
C TYR A 50 1.71 -6.17 7.28
N LEU A 51 0.60 -6.74 6.81
CA LEU A 51 -0.08 -7.86 7.44
C LEU A 51 0.81 -9.11 7.51
N GLU A 52 1.51 -9.44 6.43
CA GLU A 52 2.45 -10.57 6.38
C GLU A 52 3.61 -10.38 7.36
N ALA A 53 4.20 -9.18 7.41
CA ALA A 53 5.24 -8.85 8.38
C ALA A 53 4.75 -8.95 9.83
N ALA A 54 3.51 -8.52 10.11
CA ALA A 54 2.89 -8.67 11.43
C ALA A 54 2.69 -10.14 11.81
N LYS A 55 2.16 -10.96 10.88
CA LYS A 55 1.98 -12.40 11.08
C LYS A 55 3.30 -13.15 11.34
N GLN A 56 4.36 -12.78 10.63
CA GLN A 56 5.71 -13.34 10.86
C GLN A 56 6.25 -13.04 12.26
N GLN A 57 5.78 -11.96 12.89
CA GLN A 57 6.09 -11.61 14.27
C GLN A 57 5.09 -12.17 15.29
N GLY A 58 4.13 -13.00 14.85
CA GLY A 58 3.11 -13.59 15.71
C GLY A 58 2.02 -12.62 16.16
N LEU A 59 1.88 -11.47 15.50
CA LEU A 59 0.81 -10.50 15.78
C LEU A 59 -0.47 -10.90 15.05
N ASP A 60 -1.58 -10.92 15.78
CA ASP A 60 -2.91 -11.16 15.22
C ASP A 60 -3.48 -9.85 14.69
N LEU A 61 -3.11 -9.52 13.46
CA LEU A 61 -3.64 -8.37 12.72
C LEU A 61 -4.61 -8.86 11.66
N THR A 62 -5.75 -8.20 11.53
CA THR A 62 -6.72 -8.47 10.47
C THR A 62 -6.39 -7.70 9.19
N LYS A 63 -6.99 -8.11 8.08
CA LYS A 63 -6.85 -7.43 6.78
C LYS A 63 -7.41 -6.01 6.80
N ASP A 64 -8.47 -5.78 7.56
CA ASP A 64 -9.11 -4.47 7.62
C ASP A 64 -8.29 -3.50 8.49
N GLU A 65 -7.71 -3.99 9.59
CA GLU A 65 -6.75 -3.20 10.39
C GLU A 65 -5.49 -2.86 9.59
N SER A 66 -4.93 -3.80 8.82
CA SER A 66 -3.74 -3.52 8.00
C SER A 66 -4.03 -2.50 6.91
N ARG A 67 -5.23 -2.52 6.34
CA ARG A 67 -5.70 -1.47 5.43
C ARG A 67 -5.89 -0.15 6.14
N GLU A 68 -6.53 -0.12 7.30
CA GLU A 68 -6.72 1.12 8.07
C GLU A 68 -5.37 1.77 8.39
N ILE A 69 -4.34 0.98 8.73
CA ILE A 69 -2.97 1.45 8.92
C ILE A 69 -2.39 2.09 7.65
N VAL A 70 -2.68 1.59 6.45
CA VAL A 70 -2.17 2.18 5.20
C VAL A 70 -3.03 3.36 4.72
N TYR A 71 -4.36 3.25 4.75
CA TYR A 71 -5.29 4.26 4.26
C TYR A 71 -5.48 5.42 5.25
N GLY A 72 -5.20 5.22 6.54
CA GLY A 72 -5.39 6.21 7.60
C GLY A 72 -6.84 6.39 8.04
N MET A 73 -7.74 5.54 7.57
CA MET A 73 -9.16 5.45 7.92
C MET A 73 -9.69 4.08 7.47
N PRO A 74 -10.89 3.65 7.91
CA PRO A 74 -11.51 2.42 7.43
C PRO A 74 -11.54 2.37 5.90
N TYR A 75 -11.20 1.22 5.32
CA TYR A 75 -11.06 1.09 3.86
C TYR A 75 -12.37 1.45 3.14
N ASP A 76 -13.52 1.04 3.67
CA ASP A 76 -14.82 1.33 3.07
C ASP A 76 -15.12 2.83 3.02
N ASP A 77 -14.74 3.59 4.06
CA ASP A 77 -14.84 5.06 4.05
C ASP A 77 -13.93 5.68 2.99
N TRP A 78 -12.71 5.16 2.83
CA TRP A 78 -11.79 5.62 1.80
C TRP A 78 -12.35 5.35 0.40
N LYS A 79 -12.90 4.15 0.15
CA LYS A 79 -13.53 3.82 -1.13
C LYS A 79 -14.68 4.78 -1.44
N ALA A 80 -15.56 5.00 -0.46
CA ALA A 80 -16.73 5.87 -0.63
C ALA A 80 -16.34 7.32 -0.94
N LYS A 81 -15.23 7.82 -0.39
CA LYS A 81 -14.77 9.21 -0.58
C LYS A 81 -13.90 9.40 -1.83
N HIS A 82 -13.14 8.39 -2.23
CA HIS A 82 -12.00 8.60 -3.15
C HIS A 82 -11.92 7.60 -4.31
N GLN A 83 -12.51 6.41 -4.20
CA GLN A 83 -12.41 5.41 -5.25
C GLN A 83 -13.38 5.72 -6.38
N ARG A 84 -12.86 5.67 -7.61
CA ARG A 84 -13.64 5.85 -8.83
C ARG A 84 -13.79 4.50 -9.53
N GLU A 85 -14.84 4.39 -10.33
CA GLU A 85 -14.99 3.25 -11.23
C GLU A 85 -13.86 3.24 -12.25
N ALA A 86 -13.27 2.06 -12.46
CA ALA A 86 -12.20 1.89 -13.43
C ALA A 86 -12.78 1.79 -14.85
N SER A 87 -12.16 2.50 -15.80
CA SER A 87 -12.52 2.38 -17.22
C SER A 87 -12.22 0.98 -17.76
N THR A 88 -12.87 0.62 -18.87
CA THR A 88 -12.65 -0.65 -19.57
C THR A 88 -11.17 -0.84 -19.92
N GLU A 89 -10.48 0.21 -20.36
CA GLU A 89 -9.06 0.18 -20.71
C GLU A 89 -8.19 -0.10 -19.48
N GLN A 90 -8.50 0.54 -18.34
CA GLN A 90 -7.78 0.29 -17.08
C GLN A 90 -7.98 -1.16 -16.61
N GLN A 91 -9.20 -1.70 -16.74
CA GLN A 91 -9.50 -3.09 -16.38
C GLN A 91 -8.77 -4.09 -17.29
N GLN A 92 -8.73 -3.84 -18.61
CA GLN A 92 -8.00 -4.68 -19.56
C GLN A 92 -6.49 -4.63 -19.33
N ALA A 93 -5.93 -3.45 -19.08
CA ALA A 93 -4.52 -3.30 -18.72
C ALA A 93 -4.20 -4.06 -17.43
N PHE A 94 -5.10 -4.01 -16.44
CA PHE A 94 -4.94 -4.73 -15.19
C PHE A 94 -4.89 -6.25 -15.39
N GLN A 95 -5.76 -6.80 -16.24
CA GLN A 95 -5.72 -8.23 -16.55
C GLN A 95 -4.38 -8.68 -17.16
N LYS A 96 -3.73 -7.81 -17.94
CA LYS A 96 -2.41 -8.09 -18.55
C LYS A 96 -1.25 -7.90 -17.56
N ASN A 97 -1.34 -6.89 -16.70
CA ASN A 97 -0.23 -6.44 -15.86
C ASN A 97 -0.32 -6.92 -14.41
N ARG A 98 -1.37 -7.67 -14.03
CA ARG A 98 -1.53 -8.17 -12.67
C ARG A 98 -0.30 -9.02 -12.28
N PRO A 99 0.29 -8.79 -11.09
CA PRO A 99 1.39 -9.60 -10.59
C PRO A 99 1.04 -11.09 -10.57
N GLN A 100 2.03 -11.93 -10.89
CA GLN A 100 1.89 -13.41 -10.92
C GLN A 100 2.51 -14.10 -9.69
N GLU A 101 2.76 -13.34 -8.62
CA GLU A 101 3.36 -13.83 -7.37
C GLU A 101 2.34 -14.54 -6.46
#